data_AF-A0A931ZVT0-F1
#
_entry.id   AF-A0A931ZVT0-F1
#
_cell.length_a   1.000
_cell.length_b   1.000
_cell.length_c   1.000
_cell.angle_alpha   90.00
_cell.angle_beta   90.00
_cell.angle_gamma   90.00
#
_symmetry.space_group_name_H-M   'P 1'
#
loop_
_entity.id
_entity.type
_entity.pdbx_description
1 polymer ?
#
loop_
_entity_poly.entity_id
_entity_poly.type
_entity_poly.pdbx_seq_one_letter_code
_entity_poly.pdbx_strand_id
1 'polypeptide(L)' 'MAKVRQAGGRIVKEPFSFPGGRRFHFSDPSGNELAVWSDA' A
#
# COMPACT_ATOMS: atom_id res chain seq x y z
N MET A 1 6.19 3.64 -1.09
CA MET A 1 6.16 3.38 0.37
C MET A 1 6.55 4.56 1.24
N ALA A 2 7.53 5.39 0.84
CA ALA A 2 7.95 6.56 1.63
C ALA A 2 6.80 7.55 1.92
N LYS A 3 5.97 7.85 0.91
CA LYS A 3 4.80 8.75 1.07
C LYS A 3 3.80 8.24 2.10
N VAL A 4 3.49 6.94 2.09
CA VAL A 4 2.58 6.32 3.06
C VAL A 4 3.13 6.49 4.48
N ARG A 5 4.42 6.18 4.68
CA ARG A 5 5.07 6.32 5.99
C ARG A 5 5.13 7.78 6.46
N GLN A 6 5.44 8.73 5.57
CA GLN A 6 5.45 10.16 5.89
C GLN A 6 4.07 10.70 6.26
N ALA A 7 3.01 10.16 5.65
CA ALA A 7 1.63 10.50 5.99
C ALA A 7 1.12 9.79 7.27
N GLY A 8 1.97 9.06 7.99
CA GLY A 8 1.60 8.30 9.20
C GLY A 8 0.91 6.96 8.91
N GLY A 9 0.85 6.53 7.66
CA GLY A 9 0.30 5.24 7.29
C GLY A 9 1.27 4.08 7.52
N ARG A 10 0.73 2.89 7.77
CA ARG A 10 1.48 1.66 8.03
C ARG A 10 1.28 0.66 6.90
N ILE A 11 2.36 0.10 6.38
CA ILE A 11 2.25 -1.01 5.40
C ILE A 11 1.72 -2.25 6.12
N VAL A 12 0.58 -2.76 5.68
CA VAL A 12 -0.07 -3.96 6.24
C VAL A 12 0.27 -5.20 5.42
N LYS A 13 0.33 -5.06 4.09
CA LYS A 13 0.90 -6.07 3.19
C LYS A 13 1.98 -5.47 2.32
N GLU A 14 3.14 -6.10 2.35
CA GLU A 14 4.25 -5.76 1.48
C GLU A 14 3.88 -5.88 0.00
N PRO A 15 4.51 -5.10 -0.88
CA PRO A 15 4.19 -5.11 -2.30
C PRO A 15 4.51 -6.46 -2.97
N PHE A 16 3.47 -7.16 -3.41
CA PHE A 16 3.51 -8.46 -4.06
C PHE A 16 3.10 -8.37 -5.54
N SER A 17 3.59 -9.32 -6.33
CA SER A 17 3.22 -9.43 -7.75
C SER A 17 1.76 -9.84 -7.88
N PHE A 18 1.04 -9.14 -8.76
CA PHE A 18 -0.34 -9.42 -9.08
C PHE A 18 -0.48 -9.44 -10.62
N PRO A 19 -1.37 -10.23 -11.21
CA PRO A 19 -1.58 -10.19 -12.66
C PRO A 19 -1.84 -8.75 -13.13
N GLY A 20 -1.01 -8.23 -14.04
CA GLY A 20 -1.10 -6.84 -14.50
C GLY A 20 -0.35 -5.81 -13.63
N GLY A 21 0.57 -6.22 -12.76
CA GLY A 21 1.52 -5.31 -12.12
C GLY A 21 1.84 -5.66 -10.66
N ARG A 22 1.87 -4.65 -9.79
CA ARG A 22 2.25 -4.81 -8.38
C ARG A 22 1.21 -4.19 -7.45
N ARG A 23 0.86 -4.91 -6.38
CA ARG A 23 -0.14 -4.48 -5.40
C ARG A 23 0.43 -4.51 -3.99
N PHE A 24 0.02 -3.56 -3.16
CA PHE A 24 0.33 -3.55 -1.73
C PHE A 24 -0.81 -2.91 -0.94
N HIS A 25 -0.87 -3.22 0.36
CA HIS A 25 -1.88 -2.66 1.26
C HIS A 25 -1.24 -1.88 2.39
N PHE A 26 -1.90 -0.81 2.80
CA PHE A 26 -1.49 -0.02 3.95
C PHE A 26 -2.71 0.48 4.71
N SER A 27 -2.55 0.72 6.00
CA SER A 27 -3.55 1.41 6.81
C SER A 27 -3.20 2.89 6.91
N ASP A 28 -4.20 3.76 6.79
CA ASP A 28 -4.03 5.18 7.09
C ASP A 28 -4.02 5.43 8.62
N PRO A 29 -3.66 6.64 9.09
CA PRO A 29 -3.67 6.98 10.52
C PRO A 29 -5.02 6.77 11.23
N SER A 30 -6.12 6.87 10.50
CA SER A 30 -7.48 6.64 11.00
C SER A 30 -7.83 5.15 11.12
N GLY A 31 -6.94 4.26 10.68
CA GLY A 31 -7.11 2.82 10.75
C GLY A 31 -7.82 2.19 9.57
N ASN A 32 -8.12 2.93 8.48
CA ASN A 32 -8.71 2.32 7.29
C ASN A 32 -7.64 1.59 6.48
N GLU A 33 -7.93 0.36 6.05
CA GLU A 33 -7.06 -0.39 5.16
C GLU A 33 -7.35 -0.04 3.70
N LEU A 34 -6.31 0.35 2.97
CA LEU A 34 -6.35 0.76 1.58
C LEU A 34 -5.40 -0.11 0.75
N ALA A 35 -5.82 -0.41 -0.48
CA ALA A 35 -5.04 -1.16 -1.43
C ALA A 35 -4.65 -0.28 -2.62
N VAL A 36 -3.38 -0.29 -2.99
CA VAL A 36 -2.87 0.42 -4.17
C VAL A 36 -2.30 -0.60 -5.14
N TRP A 37 -2.64 -0.44 -6.42
CA TRP A 37 -2.03 -1.16 -7.52
C TRP A 37 -1.23 -0.20 -8.40
N SER A 38 -0.24 -0.73 -9.09
CA SER A 38 0.46 -0.05 -10.18
C SER A 38 0.57 -1.02 -11.35
N ASP A 39 0.38 -0.48 -12.55
CA ASP A 39 0.66 -1.18 -13.81
C ASP A 39 2.17 -1.46 -13.96
N ALA A 40 2.53 -2.33 -14.90
CA ALA A 40 3.93 -2.72 -15.16
C ALA A 40 4.79 -1.57 -15.72
#